data_AF-A0A6P6G2P9-F1
#
_entry.id   AF-A0A6P6G2P9-F1
#
_cell.length_a   1.000
_cell.length_b   1.000
_cell.length_c   1.000
_cell.angle_alpha   90.00
_cell.angle_beta   90.00
_cell.angle_gamma   90.00
#
_symmetry.space_group_name_H-M   'P 1'
#
loop_
_entity.id
_entity.type
_entity.pdbx_description
1 polymer ?
#
loop_
_entity_poly.entity_id
_entity_poly.type
_entity_poly.pdbx_seq_one_letter_code
_entity_poly.pdbx_strand_id
1 'polypeptide(L)'
;MANSYLRDLEAAEVVECRICQDEDSMSNMEAPCACSGSLRFAHRACIQEWCNEKRDTMCEICNHPFSPGYSAPQPSDGSSFGMIRQVI
;
A
#
# COMPACT_ATOMS: atom_id res chain seq x y z
N MET A 1 24.50 -1.36 -35.58
CA MET A 1 24.83 -1.11 -34.17
C MET A 1 23.63 -1.58 -33.37
N ALA A 2 23.79 -2.66 -32.61
CA ALA A 2 22.69 -3.38 -31.99
C ALA A 2 21.95 -2.50 -30.95
N ASN A 3 20.64 -2.38 -31.17
CA ASN A 3 19.55 -2.04 -30.27
C ASN A 3 19.63 -0.74 -29.45
N SER A 4 19.08 0.32 -30.06
CA SER A 4 18.31 1.35 -29.34
C SER A 4 17.08 0.81 -28.59
N TYR A 5 16.73 -0.48 -28.75
CA TYR A 5 15.63 -1.17 -28.05
C TYR A 5 15.92 -1.57 -26.59
N LEU A 6 17.15 -1.38 -26.09
CA LEU A 6 17.52 -1.72 -24.71
C LEU A 6 17.41 -0.55 -23.72
N ARG A 7 16.71 0.54 -24.06
CA ARG A 7 16.40 1.61 -23.09
C ARG A 7 15.02 1.48 -22.42
N ASP A 8 14.14 0.66 -22.96
CA ASP A 8 12.75 0.58 -22.51
C ASP A 8 12.38 -0.78 -21.86
N LEU A 9 13.31 -1.74 -21.78
CA LEU A 9 13.03 -3.13 -21.37
C LEU A 9 13.11 -3.42 -19.86
N GLU A 10 13.42 -2.42 -19.02
CA GLU A 10 13.38 -2.55 -17.56
C GLU A 10 12.68 -1.34 -16.93
N ALA A 11 11.57 -0.88 -17.52
CA ALA A 11 10.58 -0.16 -16.73
C ALA A 11 9.97 -1.18 -15.76
N ALA A 12 10.63 -1.43 -14.63
CA ALA A 12 9.97 -2.03 -13.49
C ALA A 12 8.69 -1.20 -13.29
N GLU A 13 7.52 -1.83 -13.42
CA GLU A 13 6.24 -1.18 -13.18
C GLU A 13 6.30 -0.63 -11.75
N VAL A 14 6.64 0.65 -11.60
CA VAL A 14 6.68 1.34 -10.32
C VAL A 14 5.31 1.93 -10.10
N VAL A 15 4.79 1.71 -8.91
CA VAL A 15 3.51 2.27 -8.48
C VAL A 15 3.75 3.03 -7.19
N GLU A 16 2.92 4.04 -6.95
CA GLU A 16 2.99 4.84 -5.74
C GLU A 16 2.13 4.19 -4.64
N CYS A 17 2.71 4.03 -3.45
CA CYS A 17 1.97 3.60 -2.29
C CYS A 17 1.06 4.72 -1.83
N ARG A 18 -0.25 4.52 -1.88
CA ARG A 18 -1.24 5.54 -1.49
C ARG A 18 -1.21 5.99 -0.02
N ILE A 19 -0.43 5.33 0.84
CA ILE A 19 -0.38 5.58 2.29
C ILE A 19 0.85 6.44 2.64
N CYS A 20 2.04 6.01 2.19
CA CYS A 20 3.30 6.73 2.43
C CYS A 20 3.71 7.66 1.28
N GLN A 21 3.09 7.52 0.10
CA GLN A 21 3.38 8.28 -1.13
C GLN A 21 4.77 8.02 -1.71
N ASP A 22 5.37 6.88 -1.38
CA ASP A 22 6.63 6.44 -2.00
C ASP A 22 6.35 5.55 -3.22
N GLU A 23 7.15 5.73 -4.26
CA GLU A 23 7.17 4.89 -5.46
C GLU A 23 8.01 3.63 -5.20
N ASP A 24 7.43 2.46 -5.46
CA ASP A 24 8.12 1.18 -5.33
C ASP A 24 7.67 0.22 -6.44
N SER A 25 8.39 -0.86 -6.60
CA SER A 25 8.09 -1.91 -7.57
C SER A 25 6.69 -2.49 -7.30
N MET A 26 5.91 -2.75 -8.35
CA MET A 26 4.59 -3.38 -8.25
C MET A 26 4.62 -4.72 -7.49
N SER A 27 5.77 -5.41 -7.47
CA SER A 27 5.97 -6.64 -6.68
C SER A 27 5.99 -6.42 -5.16
N ASN A 28 6.30 -5.20 -4.68
CA ASN A 28 6.31 -4.84 -3.26
C ASN A 28 4.96 -4.28 -2.80
N MET A 29 4.00 -4.17 -3.71
CA MET A 29 2.72 -3.51 -3.51
C MET A 29 1.58 -4.52 -3.54
N GLU A 30 0.63 -4.37 -2.62
CA GLU A 30 -0.57 -5.21 -2.56
C GLU A 30 -1.82 -4.38 -2.84
N ALA A 31 -2.85 -5.04 -3.35
CA ALA A 31 -4.19 -4.50 -3.51
C ALA A 31 -5.11 -5.19 -2.50
N PRO A 32 -5.11 -4.78 -1.23
CA PRO A 32 -5.77 -5.53 -0.17
C PRO A 32 -7.29 -5.42 -0.23
N CYS A 33 -7.84 -4.43 -0.94
CA CYS A 33 -9.26 -4.14 -1.04
C CYS A 33 -9.74 -4.07 -2.50
N ALA A 34 -11.05 -3.86 -2.69
CA ALA A 34 -11.68 -3.76 -4.00
C ALA A 34 -11.50 -2.38 -4.69
N CYS A 35 -10.64 -1.50 -4.17
CA CYS A 35 -10.36 -0.21 -4.81
C CYS A 35 -9.82 -0.41 -6.24
N SER A 36 -10.13 0.56 -7.10
CA SER A 36 -9.74 0.57 -8.51
C SER A 36 -8.70 1.66 -8.78
N GLY A 37 -8.00 1.54 -9.90
CA GLY A 37 -6.96 2.51 -10.31
C GLY A 37 -5.66 2.39 -9.51
N SER A 38 -4.90 3.49 -9.43
CA SER A 38 -3.66 3.61 -8.67
C SER A 38 -3.90 3.57 -7.15
N LEU A 39 -5.06 4.02 -6.68
CA LEU A 39 -5.47 4.03 -5.27
C LEU A 39 -5.69 2.63 -4.67
N ARG A 40 -5.45 1.54 -5.40
CA ARG A 40 -5.53 0.20 -4.81
C ARG A 40 -4.21 -0.25 -4.21
N PHE A 41 -3.08 0.29 -4.69
CA PHE A 41 -1.75 -0.21 -4.38
C PHE A 41 -1.19 0.44 -3.13
N ALA A 42 -0.77 -0.40 -2.18
CA ALA A 42 -0.07 0.02 -0.98
C ALA A 42 0.91 -1.06 -0.52
N HIS A 43 1.97 -0.65 0.16
CA HIS A 43 2.87 -1.60 0.79
C HIS A 43 2.16 -2.43 1.85
N ARG A 44 2.48 -3.72 1.93
CA ARG A 44 1.96 -4.62 2.98
C ARG A 44 2.16 -4.04 4.39
N ALA A 45 3.34 -3.48 4.66
CA ALA A 45 3.65 -2.84 5.94
C ALA A 45 2.76 -1.61 6.18
N CYS A 46 2.58 -0.74 5.18
CA CYS A 46 1.74 0.45 5.31
C CYS A 46 0.26 0.10 5.55
N ILE A 47 -0.25 -0.96 4.92
CA ILE A 47 -1.64 -1.42 5.13
C ILE A 47 -1.81 -1.92 6.57
N GLN A 48 -0.84 -2.69 7.08
CA GLN A 48 -0.87 -3.16 8.46
C GLN A 48 -0.79 -2.01 9.46
N GLU A 49 0.09 -1.03 9.25
CA GLU A 49 0.17 0.17 10.10
C GLU A 49 -1.11 1.01 10.05
N TRP A 50 -1.74 1.14 8.88
CA TRP A 50 -3.04 1.78 8.77
C TRP A 50 -4.10 1.04 9.59
N CYS A 51 -4.13 -0.30 9.52
CA CYS A 51 -5.03 -1.12 10.35
C CYS A 51 -4.75 -0.93 11.84
N ASN A 52 -3.48 -0.77 12.21
CA ASN A 52 -3.06 -0.50 13.58
C ASN A 52 -3.58 0.85 14.09
N GLU A 53 -3.44 1.89 13.28
CA GLU A 53 -3.81 3.26 13.64
C GLU A 53 -5.33 3.44 13.68
N LYS A 54 -6.03 2.98 12.65
CA LYS A 54 -7.49 3.06 12.56
C LYS A 54 -8.18 2.08 13.49
N ARG A 55 -7.48 1.01 13.89
CA ARG A 55 -8.03 -0.15 14.60
C ARG A 55 -9.17 -0.82 13.82
N ASP A 56 -9.06 -0.79 12.50
CA ASP A 56 -10.03 -1.36 11.58
C ASP A 56 -9.30 -2.15 10.49
N THR A 57 -9.98 -3.14 9.93
CA THR A 57 -9.51 -3.97 8.81
C THR A 57 -10.37 -3.77 7.57
N MET A 58 -11.20 -2.72 7.55
CA MET A 58 -12.06 -2.32 6.45
C MET A 58 -11.47 -1.12 5.73
N CYS A 59 -11.45 -1.12 4.39
CA CYS A 59 -11.06 0.05 3.61
C CYS A 59 -12.12 1.17 3.74
N GLU A 60 -11.70 2.42 3.96
CA GLU A 60 -12.62 3.55 4.14
C GLU A 60 -13.14 4.18 2.84
N ILE A 61 -12.52 3.86 1.69
CA ILE A 61 -13.04 4.26 0.37
C ILE A 61 -14.09 3.29 -0.15
N CYS A 62 -13.76 2.00 -0.20
CA CYS A 62 -14.64 1.01 -0.82
C CYS A 62 -15.49 0.24 0.19
N ASN A 63 -15.28 0.46 1.50
CA ASN A 63 -16.02 -0.22 2.57
C ASN A 63 -15.96 -1.76 2.50
N HIS A 64 -14.92 -2.30 1.86
CA HIS A 64 -14.66 -3.73 1.80
C HIS A 64 -13.56 -4.13 2.78
N PRO A 65 -13.64 -5.34 3.37
CA PRO A 65 -12.58 -5.86 4.21
C PRO A 65 -11.30 -6.01 3.40
N PHE A 66 -10.17 -5.76 4.05
CA PHE A 66 -8.88 -6.11 3.47
C PHE A 66 -8.73 -7.63 3.36
N SER A 67 -7.84 -8.03 2.46
CA SER A 67 -7.46 -9.42 2.25
C SER A 67 -7.01 -10.08 3.56
N PRO A 68 -7.29 -11.38 3.76
CA PRO A 68 -6.95 -12.07 5.00
C PRO A 68 -5.44 -12.00 5.24
N GLY A 69 -5.04 -11.64 6.47
CA GLY A 69 -3.64 -11.48 6.86
C GLY A 69 -3.30 -10.12 7.47
N TYR A 70 -4.23 -9.17 7.43
CA TYR A 70 -4.17 -7.93 8.23
C TYR A 70 -4.96 -8.09 9.52
N SER A 71 -4.51 -7.45 10.59
CA SER A 71 -5.18 -7.51 11.89
C SER A 71 -5.14 -6.16 12.58
N ALA A 72 -6.24 -5.76 13.23
CA ALA A 72 -6.23 -4.60 14.10
C ALA A 72 -5.70 -5.01 15.50
N PRO A 73 -4.65 -4.39 16.02
CA PRO A 73 -4.09 -4.68 17.33
C PRO A 73 -5.04 -4.20 18.42
N GLN A 74 -5.01 -4.94 19.53
CA GLN A 74 -5.63 -4.55 20.79
C GLN A 74 -5.08 -3.17 21.23
N PRO A 75 -5.83 -2.35 21.98
CA PRO A 75 -5.32 -1.08 22.51
C PRO A 75 -4.22 -1.32 23.55
N SER A 76 -2.98 -1.43 23.10
CA SER A 76 -1.79 -1.39 23.96
C SER A 76 -0.62 -0.74 23.23
N ASP A 77 -0.26 0.44 23.71
CA ASP A 77 1.03 1.14 23.62
C ASP A 77 1.47 1.81 22.30
N GLY A 78 1.18 3.12 22.21
CA GLY A 78 2.22 4.15 22.36
C GLY A 78 3.32 4.27 21.30
N SER A 79 3.21 3.62 20.14
CA SER A 79 4.25 3.71 19.11
C SER A 79 4.15 5.05 18.36
N SER A 80 5.20 5.87 18.47
CA SER A 80 5.38 7.16 17.81
C SER A 80 5.24 7.01 16.29
N PHE A 81 4.05 7.32 15.77
CA PHE A 81 3.65 7.21 14.38
C PHE A 81 4.51 8.10 13.47
N GLY A 82 5.31 7.46 12.62
CA GLY A 82 5.93 8.10 11.47
C GLY A 82 4.85 8.44 10.45
N MET A 83 4.32 9.66 10.51
CA MET A 83 3.64 10.41 9.44
C MET A 83 3.08 9.56 8.27
N ILE A 84 2.05 8.74 8.50
CA ILE A 84 1.27 8.22 7.37
C ILE A 84 0.50 9.40 6.77
N ARG A 85 1.01 9.89 5.62
CA ARG A 85 0.55 11.16 5.06
C ARG A 85 -0.79 11.07 4.33
N GLN A 86 -1.37 9.90 4.11
CA GLN A 86 -2.74 9.82 3.60
C GLN A 86 -3.49 8.53 4.00
N VAL A 87 -4.80 8.69 4.06
CA VAL A 87 -5.83 7.68 4.34
C VAL A 87 -6.06 6.74 3.14
N ILE A 88 -6.50 5.49 3.41
CA ILE A 88 -6.85 4.50 2.38
C ILE A 88 -8.29 4.79 1.91
#